data_AF-A0A6H9WMS2-F1
#
_entry.id   AF-A0A6H9WMS2-F1
#
_cell.length_a   1.000
_cell.length_b   1.000
_cell.length_c   1.000
_cell.angle_alpha   90.00
_cell.angle_beta   90.00
_cell.angle_gamma   90.00
#
_symmetry.space_group_name_H-M   'P 1'
#
loop_
_entity.id
_entity.type
_entity.pdbx_description
1 polymer ?
#
loop_
_entity_poly.entity_id
_entity_poly.type
_entity_poly.pdbx_seq_one_letter_code
_entity_poly.pdbx_strand_id
1 'polypeptide(L)'
;MANIRKGDLVEVISGARAERGKQGTVLEVLAEQNRVIVEGVNYVTKHTRIGQSQRGSKTGGIETVEAPIHISNVALVDPDTKVPARVGFHEEEVTKDGMTRTVRTRYFKPSRRAEKPAKDDTKADTKKATSDSAAKKPAKAKKADADASDDTAAEKDSE
;
A
#
# COMPACT_ATOMS: atom_id res chain seq x y z
N MET A 1 20.98 15.50 -2.57
CA MET A 1 20.31 14.53 -3.48
C MET A 1 18.92 14.24 -2.93
N ALA A 2 17.89 14.23 -3.77
CA ALA A 2 16.53 13.91 -3.33
C ALA A 2 16.45 12.45 -2.86
N ASN A 3 15.88 12.21 -1.69
CA ASN A 3 15.75 10.86 -1.13
C ASN A 3 14.62 10.03 -1.77
N ILE A 4 13.89 10.59 -2.74
CA ILE A 4 12.68 10.04 -3.38
C ILE A 4 13.01 9.61 -4.81
N ARG A 5 12.47 8.46 -5.22
CA ARG A 5 12.61 7.88 -6.57
C ARG A 5 11.22 7.72 -7.22
N LYS A 6 11.21 7.57 -8.54
CA LYS A 6 9.99 7.24 -9.29
C LYS A 6 9.43 5.89 -8.82
N GLY A 7 8.11 5.81 -8.65
CA GLY A 7 7.43 4.62 -8.14
C GLY A 7 7.41 4.49 -6.61
N ASP A 8 8.03 5.41 -5.87
CA ASP A 8 7.89 5.44 -4.41
C ASP A 8 6.46 5.89 -4.03
N LEU A 9 5.90 5.29 -2.96
CA LEU A 9 4.65 5.74 -2.34
C LEU A 9 4.94 6.90 -1.39
N VAL A 10 4.23 8.01 -1.55
CA VAL A 10 4.42 9.22 -0.74
C VAL A 10 3.11 9.75 -0.18
N GLU A 11 3.19 10.42 0.97
CA GLU A 11 2.10 11.17 1.60
C GLU A 11 2.43 12.66 1.61
N VAL A 12 1.43 13.50 1.33
CA VAL A 12 1.55 14.96 1.44
C VAL A 12 1.46 15.37 2.91
N ILE A 13 2.53 15.93 3.45
CA ILE A 13 2.61 16.37 4.85
C ILE A 13 2.05 17.79 5.00
N SER A 14 2.36 18.67 4.06
CA SER A 14 2.10 20.10 4.13
C SER A 14 1.70 20.67 2.77
N GLY A 15 1.09 21.86 2.76
CA GLY A 15 0.58 22.49 1.55
C GLY A 15 -0.91 22.84 1.64
N ALA A 16 -1.62 22.80 0.51
CA ALA A 16 -3.06 23.08 0.46
C ALA A 16 -3.83 22.09 1.35
N ARG A 17 -4.80 22.59 2.12
CA ARG A 17 -5.54 21.78 3.10
C ARG A 17 -6.27 20.59 2.46
N ALA A 18 -6.71 20.74 1.22
CA ALA A 18 -7.38 19.67 0.46
C ALA A 18 -6.46 18.50 0.13
N GLU A 19 -5.14 18.72 0.02
CA GLU A 19 -4.18 17.70 -0.42
C GLU A 19 -3.42 17.06 0.75
N ARG A 20 -3.39 17.69 1.94
CA ARG A 20 -2.69 17.15 3.11
C ARG A 20 -3.26 15.79 3.52
N GLY A 21 -2.38 14.83 3.76
CA GLY A 21 -2.71 13.46 4.16
C GLY A 21 -3.09 12.54 2.99
N LYS A 22 -3.20 13.05 1.76
CA LYS A 22 -3.36 12.18 0.59
C LYS A 22 -2.08 11.43 0.32
N GLN A 23 -2.23 10.16 -0.04
CA GLN A 23 -1.16 9.28 -0.48
C GLN A 23 -1.25 9.07 -1.99
N GLY A 24 -0.09 8.94 -2.65
CA GLY A 24 -0.01 8.71 -4.08
C GLY A 24 1.37 8.23 -4.52
N THR A 25 1.44 7.67 -5.71
CA THR A 25 2.70 7.17 -6.29
C THR A 25 3.42 8.30 -7.02
N VAL A 26 4.75 8.35 -6.91
CA VAL A 26 5.55 9.33 -7.64
C VAL A 26 5.65 8.94 -9.12
N LEU A 27 5.08 9.76 -9.99
CA LEU A 27 5.13 9.59 -11.45
C LEU A 27 6.47 10.02 -12.02
N GLU A 28 6.97 11.17 -11.56
CA GLU A 28 8.21 11.78 -12.05
C GLU A 28 8.89 12.61 -10.95
N VAL A 29 10.22 12.62 -10.97
CA VAL A 29 11.06 13.42 -10.08
C VAL A 29 11.82 14.46 -10.91
N LEU A 30 11.46 15.72 -10.74
CA LEU A 30 12.15 16.87 -11.34
C LEU A 30 13.29 17.28 -10.40
N ALA A 31 14.39 16.52 -10.45
CA ALA A 31 15.50 16.64 -9.49
C ALA A 31 16.17 18.03 -9.49
N GLU A 32 16.30 18.65 -10.67
CA GLU A 32 16.88 19.99 -10.83
C GLU A 32 16.07 21.07 -10.12
N GLN A 33 14.74 20.92 -10.10
CA GLN A 33 13.81 21.89 -9.54
C GLN A 33 13.38 21.54 -8.11
N ASN A 34 13.91 20.46 -7.54
CA ASN A 34 13.50 19.90 -6.24
C ASN A 34 11.98 19.66 -6.15
N ARG A 35 11.38 19.16 -7.22
CA ARG A 35 9.93 18.91 -7.32
C ARG A 35 9.62 17.48 -7.73
N VAL A 36 8.42 17.03 -7.39
CA VAL A 36 7.89 15.70 -7.72
C VAL A 36 6.45 15.83 -8.22
N ILE A 37 6.10 15.01 -9.20
CA ILE A 37 4.71 14.86 -9.66
C ILE A 37 4.18 13.58 -9.01
N VAL A 38 3.08 13.72 -8.26
CA VAL A 38 2.46 12.65 -7.50
C VAL A 38 1.07 12.39 -8.08
N GLU A 39 0.76 11.13 -8.32
CA GLU A 39 -0.55 10.70 -8.80
C GLU A 39 -1.66 11.11 -7.82
N GLY A 40 -2.76 11.66 -8.35
CA GLY A 40 -3.94 11.97 -7.53
C GLY A 40 -3.85 13.25 -6.69
N VAL A 41 -2.75 14.00 -6.80
CA VAL A 41 -2.47 15.15 -5.93
C VAL A 41 -2.18 16.41 -6.76
N ASN A 42 -2.65 17.55 -6.28
CA ASN A 42 -2.33 18.88 -6.83
C ASN A 42 -2.72 19.05 -8.31
N TYR A 43 -4.00 18.84 -8.59
CA TYR A 43 -4.56 19.07 -9.93
C TYR A 43 -4.61 20.55 -10.28
N VAL A 44 -4.16 20.87 -11.50
CA VAL A 44 -4.23 22.20 -12.09
C VAL A 44 -4.97 22.13 -13.41
N THR A 45 -5.84 23.12 -13.62
CA THR A 45 -6.57 23.27 -14.87
C THR A 45 -5.71 23.99 -15.89
N LYS A 46 -5.43 23.32 -17.01
CA LYS A 46 -4.70 23.87 -18.15
C LYS A 46 -5.66 24.11 -19.31
N HIS A 47 -5.66 25.33 -19.83
CA HIS A 47 -6.38 25.68 -21.04
C HIS A 47 -5.47 25.43 -22.24
N THR A 48 -5.67 24.30 -22.91
CA THR A 48 -4.90 23.92 -24.10
C THR A 48 -5.67 24.36 -25.35
N ARG A 49 -5.02 25.13 -26.23
CA ARG A 49 -5.61 25.52 -27.52
C ARG A 49 -6.00 24.26 -28.29
N ILE A 50 -7.23 24.24 -28.83
CA ILE A 50 -7.71 23.12 -29.63
C ILE A 50 -6.85 22.99 -30.88
N GLY A 51 -6.05 21.93 -30.91
CA GLY A 51 -5.23 21.53 -32.05
C GLY A 51 -5.88 20.37 -32.79
N GLN A 52 -5.55 20.24 -34.07
CA GLN A 52 -5.90 19.06 -34.85
C GLN A 52 -4.73 18.07 -34.76
N SER A 53 -4.97 16.89 -34.18
CA SER A 53 -4.02 15.79 -34.20
C SER A 53 -3.77 15.33 -35.64
N GLN A 54 -2.60 14.75 -35.90
CA GLN A 54 -2.24 14.17 -37.21
C GLN A 54 -3.28 13.16 -37.74
N ARG A 55 -4.10 12.57 -36.86
CA ARG A 55 -5.21 11.67 -37.21
C ARG A 55 -6.58 12.35 -37.33
N GLY A 56 -6.63 13.69 -37.39
CA GLY A 56 -7.88 14.45 -37.55
C GLY A 56 -8.70 14.66 -36.27
N SER A 57 -8.30 14.08 -35.13
CA SER A 57 -8.98 14.32 -33.84
C SER A 57 -8.70 15.73 -33.33
N LYS A 58 -9.74 16.45 -32.90
CA LYS A 58 -9.60 17.71 -32.18
C LYS A 58 -9.24 17.39 -30.73
N THR A 59 -8.04 17.78 -30.29
CA THR A 59 -7.58 17.60 -28.91
C THR A 59 -7.30 18.98 -28.32
N GLY A 60 -7.83 19.24 -27.14
CA GLY A 60 -7.69 20.49 -26.41
C GLY A 60 -8.96 20.86 -25.64
N GLY A 61 -8.95 22.03 -25.02
CA GLY A 61 -9.99 22.47 -24.09
C GLY A 61 -9.46 22.64 -22.67
N ILE A 62 -10.34 22.40 -21.71
CA ILE A 62 -10.03 22.46 -20.28
C ILE A 62 -9.53 21.08 -19.85
N GLU A 63 -8.21 20.95 -19.70
CA GLU A 63 -7.57 19.71 -19.28
C GLU A 63 -7.16 19.83 -17.80
N THR A 64 -7.43 18.79 -17.01
CA THR A 64 -6.97 18.72 -15.62
C THR A 64 -5.72 17.85 -15.59
N VAL A 65 -4.61 18.40 -15.11
CA VAL A 65 -3.31 17.72 -15.06
C VAL A 65 -2.71 17.80 -13.67
N GLU A 66 -1.97 16.78 -13.26
CA GLU A 66 -1.23 16.78 -12.00
C GLU A 66 -0.06 17.75 -12.09
N ALA A 67 0.06 18.64 -11.10
CA ALA A 67 1.11 19.64 -11.05
C ALA A 67 2.19 19.28 -10.02
N PRO A 68 3.45 19.71 -10.25
CA PRO A 68 4.58 19.35 -9.40
C PRO A 68 4.50 19.99 -8.01
N ILE A 69 4.78 19.19 -6.98
CA ILE A 69 4.85 19.56 -5.58
C ILE A 69 6.31 19.60 -5.14
N HIS A 70 6.65 20.51 -4.23
CA HIS A 70 8.01 20.59 -3.68
C HIS A 70 8.34 19.38 -2.80
N ILE A 71 9.56 18.84 -2.91
CA ILE A 71 10.00 17.62 -2.19
C ILE A 71 9.85 17.74 -0.67
N SER A 72 9.97 18.93 -0.10
CA SER A 72 9.82 19.14 1.35
C SER A 72 8.40 18.87 1.88
N ASN A 73 7.40 18.90 0.98
CA ASN A 73 5.99 18.78 1.36
C ASN A 73 5.49 17.34 1.29
N VAL A 74 6.35 16.40 0.91
CA VAL A 74 6.03 14.98 0.79
C VAL A 74 6.96 14.15 1.68
N ALA A 75 6.41 13.08 2.28
CA ALA A 75 7.16 12.05 2.98
C ALA A 75 6.98 10.72 2.28
N LEU A 76 8.00 9.87 2.33
CA LEU A 76 7.87 8.48 1.93
C LEU A 76 7.01 7.74 2.95
N VAL A 77 6.09 6.93 2.43
CA VAL A 77 5.29 6.02 3.24
C VAL A 77 6.07 4.72 3.38
N ASP A 78 6.25 4.29 4.61
CA ASP A 78 6.85 2.99 4.91
C ASP A 78 5.85 1.88 4.51
N PRO A 79 6.24 0.91 3.67
CA PRO A 79 5.35 -0.18 3.25
C PRO A 79 4.85 -1.04 4.42
N ASP A 80 5.63 -1.15 5.50
CA ASP A 80 5.29 -2.01 6.65
C ASP A 80 4.32 -1.32 7.59
N THR A 81 4.65 -0.10 8.01
CA THR A 81 3.85 0.66 8.98
C THR A 81 2.75 1.52 8.34
N LYS A 82 2.76 1.71 7.01
CA LYS A 82 1.85 2.57 6.24
C LYS A 82 1.79 4.02 6.72
N VAL A 83 2.83 4.44 7.44
CA VAL A 83 2.93 5.75 8.06
C VAL A 83 4.07 6.53 7.39
N PRO A 84 3.94 7.86 7.19
CA PRO A 84 5.03 8.68 6.68
C PRO A 84 6.24 8.65 7.62
N ALA A 85 7.38 8.25 7.08
CA ALA A 85 8.62 8.07 7.84
C ALA A 85 9.81 8.73 7.14
N ARG A 86 10.83 9.07 7.94
CA ARG A 86 12.12 9.57 7.43
C ARG A 86 12.99 8.38 7.04
N VAL A 87 13.87 8.57 6.08
CA VAL A 87 14.77 7.51 5.62
C VAL A 87 16.20 7.69 6.10
N GLY A 88 16.93 6.58 6.17
CA GLY A 88 18.39 6.51 6.26
C GLY A 88 18.95 5.62 5.15
N PHE A 89 20.27 5.52 5.09
CA PHE A 89 20.97 4.70 4.11
C PHE A 89 22.01 3.84 4.83
N HIS A 90 22.05 2.56 4.52
CA HIS A 90 23.15 1.66 4.82
C HIS A 90 24.00 1.48 3.57
N GLU A 91 25.31 1.47 3.75
CA GLU A 91 26.28 1.23 2.67
C GLU A 91 26.89 -0.13 2.93
N GLU A 92 26.68 -1.06 2.01
CA GLU A 92 27.19 -2.43 2.09
C GLU A 92 28.09 -2.67 0.87
N GLU A 93 29.28 -3.21 1.11
CA GLU A 93 30.16 -3.64 0.03
C GLU A 93 29.77 -5.05 -0.38
N VAL A 94 29.08 -5.16 -1.51
CA VAL A 94 28.70 -6.44 -2.08
C VAL A 94 29.71 -6.80 -3.16
N THR A 95 30.42 -7.90 -2.97
CA THR A 95 31.27 -8.47 -4.01
C THR A 95 30.41 -9.38 -4.87
N LYS A 96 30.21 -9.01 -6.13
CA LYS A 96 29.49 -9.83 -7.11
C LYS A 96 30.36 -9.97 -8.34
N ASP A 97 30.60 -11.20 -8.76
CA ASP A 97 31.38 -11.53 -9.97
C ASP A 97 32.79 -10.93 -9.99
N GLY A 98 33.48 -10.93 -8.84
CA GLY A 98 34.86 -10.42 -8.71
C GLY A 98 35.00 -8.89 -8.70
N MET A 99 33.89 -8.14 -8.80
CA MET A 99 33.87 -6.68 -8.64
C MET A 99 33.17 -6.30 -7.34
N THR A 100 33.86 -5.48 -6.53
CA THR A 100 33.25 -4.85 -5.34
C THR A 100 32.37 -3.68 -5.78
N ARG A 101 31.11 -3.68 -5.33
CA ARG A 101 30.20 -2.56 -5.52
C ARG A 101 29.65 -2.12 -4.17
N THR A 102 29.76 -0.83 -3.87
CA THR A 102 29.10 -0.24 -2.71
C THR A 102 27.61 -0.07 -3.04
N VAL A 103 26.77 -0.90 -2.43
CA VAL A 103 25.31 -0.84 -2.57
C VAL A 103 24.77 0.03 -1.43
N ARG A 104 23.97 1.04 -1.80
CA ARG A 104 23.29 1.91 -0.84
C ARG A 104 21.85 1.46 -0.67
N THR A 105 21.57 0.76 0.42
CA THR A 105 20.23 0.27 0.76
C THR A 105 19.51 1.31 1.63
N ARG A 106 18.32 1.72 1.20
CA ARG A 106 17.48 2.69 1.91
C ARG A 106 16.70 1.94 3.01
N TYR A 107 16.69 2.47 4.24
CA TYR A 107 15.86 1.97 5.33
C TYR A 107 14.96 3.07 5.90
N PHE A 108 13.80 2.70 6.43
CA PHE A 108 12.89 3.63 7.10
C PHE A 108 13.23 3.74 8.59
N LYS A 109 13.33 4.97 9.09
CA LYS A 109 13.52 5.24 10.52
C LYS A 109 12.19 5.09 11.25
N PRO A 110 12.21 4.61 12.51
CA PRO A 110 11.00 4.47 13.29
C PRO A 110 10.31 5.84 13.42
N SER A 111 9.03 5.89 13.04
CA SER A 111 8.21 7.08 13.18
C SER A 111 7.44 7.02 14.49
N ARG A 112 7.24 8.16 15.16
CA ARG A 112 6.40 8.23 16.37
C ARG A 112 4.91 7.97 16.10
N ARG A 113 4.51 8.05 14.82
CA ARG A 113 3.13 7.84 14.37
C ARG A 113 2.86 6.35 14.07
N ALA A 114 3.91 5.53 13.88
CA ALA A 114 3.75 4.09 13.76
C ALA A 114 3.30 3.51 15.11
N GLU A 115 2.19 2.79 15.10
CA GLU A 115 1.80 1.95 16.23
C GLU A 115 2.89 0.89 16.44
N LYS A 116 3.22 0.60 17.70
CA LYS A 116 4.16 -0.48 17.99
C LYS A 116 3.57 -1.77 17.42
N PRO A 117 4.33 -2.59 16.68
CA PRO A 117 3.83 -3.89 16.29
C PRO A 117 3.38 -4.60 17.56
N ALA A 118 2.14 -5.09 17.56
CA ALA A 118 1.64 -5.93 18.64
C ALA A 118 2.69 -7.02 18.88
N LYS A 119 3.20 -7.12 20.11
CA LYS A 119 4.04 -8.27 20.47
C LYS A 119 3.14 -9.48 20.32
N ASP A 120 3.37 -10.29 19.30
CA ASP A 120 2.77 -11.62 19.21
C ASP A 120 3.31 -12.43 20.40
N ASP A 121 2.50 -12.51 21.47
CA ASP A 121 2.77 -13.31 22.67
C ASP A 121 2.69 -14.84 22.39
N THR A 122 2.97 -15.28 21.17
CA THR A 122 3.08 -16.71 20.83
C THR A 122 4.46 -17.25 21.20
N LYS A 123 4.78 -17.26 22.50
CA LYS A 123 5.81 -18.15 23.06
C LYS A 123 5.60 -18.41 24.55
N ALA A 124 4.43 -18.93 24.94
CA ALA A 124 4.21 -19.38 26.32
C ALA A 124 3.25 -20.58 26.48
N ASP A 125 2.97 -21.39 25.46
CA ASP A 125 2.13 -22.60 25.63
C ASP A 125 2.84 -23.86 25.13
N THR A 126 4.00 -24.20 25.70
CA THR A 126 4.62 -25.53 25.49
C THR A 126 5.28 -26.11 26.73
N LYS A 127 4.85 -25.70 27.93
CA LYS A 127 5.23 -26.37 29.19
C LYS A 127 4.10 -26.36 30.23
N LYS A 128 2.93 -26.92 29.89
CA LYS A 128 1.96 -27.40 30.91
C LYS A 128 0.94 -28.38 30.33
N ALA A 129 1.40 -29.53 29.86
CA ALA A 129 0.51 -30.67 29.61
C ALA A 129 1.29 -31.99 29.78
N THR A 130 1.78 -32.22 31.01
CA THR A 130 2.21 -33.54 31.46
C THR A 130 1.68 -33.74 32.88
N SER A 131 0.41 -34.12 33.00
CA SER A 131 -0.14 -34.97 34.07
C SER A 131 -1.66 -35.06 33.92
N ASP A 132 -2.20 -36.26 34.09
CA ASP A 132 -3.62 -36.63 34.19
C ASP A 132 -4.43 -36.80 32.90
N SER A 133 -4.40 -38.01 32.35
CA SER A 133 -5.44 -39.02 32.67
C SER A 133 -5.31 -40.25 31.77
N ALA A 134 -4.87 -41.35 32.39
CA ALA A 134 -4.98 -42.69 31.84
C ALA A 134 -6.35 -43.30 32.20
N ALA A 135 -6.82 -44.20 31.33
CA ALA A 135 -8.04 -45.04 31.40
C ALA A 135 -9.36 -44.29 31.08
N LYS A 136 -10.22 -44.73 30.15
CA LYS A 136 -10.73 -46.09 29.92
C LYS A 136 -11.42 -46.19 28.52
N LYS A 137 -11.29 -47.35 27.88
CA LYS A 137 -11.77 -47.74 26.52
C LYS A 137 -13.32 -48.02 26.50
N PRO A 138 -13.95 -48.43 25.37
CA PRO A 138 -15.06 -47.75 24.70
C PRO A 138 -16.43 -48.48 24.81
N ALA A 139 -17.53 -47.82 24.43
CA ALA A 139 -18.82 -48.49 24.24
C ALA A 139 -19.60 -47.95 23.02
N LYS A 140 -20.36 -48.87 22.44
CA LYS A 140 -20.97 -48.93 21.09
C LYS A 140 -22.49 -48.79 21.20
N ALA A 141 -23.16 -48.20 20.20
CA ALA A 141 -24.47 -48.59 19.61
C ALA A 141 -25.21 -47.36 18.99
N LYS A 142 -25.46 -47.39 17.66
CA LYS A 142 -26.75 -47.65 16.94
C LYS A 142 -27.65 -46.40 16.79
N LYS A 143 -27.87 -45.93 15.54
CA LYS A 143 -29.05 -46.17 14.63
C LYS A 143 -30.27 -45.35 15.13
N ALA A 144 -31.06 -44.63 14.33
CA ALA A 144 -31.37 -44.70 12.90
C ALA A 144 -32.29 -43.50 12.50
N ASP A 145 -32.59 -43.43 11.20
CA ASP A 145 -33.80 -42.87 10.55
C ASP A 145 -34.02 -41.34 10.59
N ALA A 146 -34.67 -40.65 9.66
CA ALA A 146 -35.06 -40.76 8.23
C ALA A 146 -35.97 -39.52 7.97
N ASP A 147 -36.30 -39.26 6.69
CA ASP A 147 -37.38 -38.37 6.20
C ASP A 147 -37.18 -36.84 6.29
N ALA A 148 -37.60 -35.99 5.35
CA ALA A 148 -38.19 -36.06 4.00
C ALA A 148 -38.20 -34.60 3.49
N SER A 149 -37.71 -34.31 2.29
CA SER A 149 -38.47 -33.79 1.12
C SER A 149 -39.82 -33.10 1.40
N ASP A 150 -39.98 -31.86 0.91
CA ASP A 150 -41.04 -31.37 0.00
C ASP A 150 -41.08 -29.82 0.01
N ASP A 151 -40.84 -29.15 -1.14
CA ASP A 151 -41.83 -28.61 -2.11
C ASP A 151 -42.45 -27.29 -1.58
N THR A 152 -42.70 -26.19 -2.30
CA THR A 152 -43.13 -25.91 -3.69
C THR A 152 -42.99 -24.38 -3.91
N ALA A 153 -42.45 -23.88 -5.04
CA ALA A 153 -43.12 -23.20 -6.17
C ALA A 153 -44.12 -22.05 -5.89
N ALA A 154 -43.87 -20.85 -6.47
CA ALA A 154 -44.90 -20.01 -7.11
C ALA A 154 -44.28 -18.87 -7.97
N GLU A 155 -44.70 -18.87 -9.24
CA GLU A 155 -44.47 -17.94 -10.34
C GLU A 155 -45.62 -16.89 -10.43
N LYS A 156 -45.42 -15.86 -11.27
CA LYS A 156 -46.38 -14.84 -11.80
C LYS A 156 -46.42 -13.49 -11.05
N ASP A 157 -46.51 -12.32 -11.68
CA ASP A 157 -47.19 -11.93 -12.93
C ASP A 157 -46.50 -10.77 -13.68
N SER A 158 -46.83 -10.70 -14.97
CA SER A 158 -46.67 -9.61 -15.94
C SER A 158 -47.59 -8.41 -15.68
N GLU A 159 -47.10 -7.19 -15.91
CA GLU A 159 -47.83 -6.10 -16.59
C GLU A 159 -46.85 -5.08 -17.20
#